data_AF-M1MQ95-F1
#
_entry.id   AF-M1MQ95-F1
#
_cell.length_a   1.000
_cell.length_b   1.000
_cell.length_c   1.000
_cell.angle_alpha   90.00
_cell.angle_beta   90.00
_cell.angle_gamma   90.00
#
_symmetry.space_group_name_H-M   'P 1'
#
loop_
_entity.id
_entity.type
_entity.pdbx_description
1 polymer ?
#
loop_
_entity_poly.entity_id
_entity_poly.type
_entity_poly.pdbx_seq_one_letter_code
_entity_poly.pdbx_strand_id
1 'polypeptide(L)'
;MHKMQLLSCIAFTLVLVTNSAPTPGATVDTKEPLEHLLLDLQKILNGINNYKNPKMLSRMLTFKFYTPRKATELKHLQCLEEELKPLEKVLNLAQSKNFHLKDTRQLISNINVTVLELKGSETSVCEYEDRVATIVEFLNMWITFCQSIISTLS
;
A
#
# COMPACT_ATOMS: atom_id res chain seq x y z
N MET A 1 -71.87 18.79 9.13
CA MET A 1 -71.11 18.62 7.88
C MET A 1 -69.99 17.61 8.14
N HIS A 2 -69.93 16.58 7.29
CA HIS A 2 -68.91 15.53 7.02
C HIS A 2 -67.93 15.09 8.13
N LYS A 3 -67.98 13.85 8.65
CA LYS A 3 -67.43 12.57 8.11
C LYS A 3 -65.92 12.62 7.75
N MET A 4 -65.10 11.86 8.48
CA MET A 4 -64.13 10.82 8.04
C MET A 4 -63.19 10.49 9.22
N GLN A 5 -63.35 9.36 9.91
CA GLN A 5 -62.81 8.00 9.63
C GLN A 5 -61.30 7.82 9.92
N LEU A 6 -61.05 7.32 11.14
CA LEU A 6 -60.22 6.17 11.57
C LEU A 6 -58.87 5.85 10.88
N LEU A 7 -57.87 5.76 11.77
CA LEU A 7 -56.80 4.75 11.89
C LEU A 7 -55.90 4.48 10.67
N SER A 8 -54.61 4.80 10.83
CA SER A 8 -53.55 3.83 10.50
C SER A 8 -52.25 4.19 11.23
N CYS A 9 -51.86 3.35 12.19
CA CYS A 9 -50.49 3.29 12.68
C CYS A 9 -49.67 2.49 11.66
N ILE A 10 -48.63 3.08 11.08
CA ILE A 10 -47.64 2.32 10.31
C ILE A 10 -46.36 2.27 11.14
N ALA A 11 -46.20 1.17 11.87
CA ALA A 11 -44.91 0.76 12.40
C ALA A 11 -44.04 0.30 11.22
N PHE A 12 -42.97 1.03 10.92
CA PHE A 12 -41.93 0.57 10.00
C PHE A 12 -40.94 -0.30 10.76
N THR A 13 -41.24 -1.60 10.87
CA THR A 13 -40.23 -2.61 11.17
C THR A 13 -39.50 -2.96 9.87
N LEU A 14 -38.37 -2.32 9.61
CA LEU A 14 -37.39 -2.83 8.63
C LEU A 14 -36.39 -3.71 9.38
N VAL A 15 -36.78 -4.96 9.58
CA VAL A 15 -35.85 -6.06 9.77
C VAL A 15 -35.49 -6.56 8.38
N LEU A 16 -34.30 -6.20 7.90
CA LEU A 16 -33.62 -6.92 6.82
C LEU A 16 -32.45 -7.67 7.46
N VAL A 17 -32.75 -8.82 8.06
CA VAL A 17 -31.76 -9.90 8.21
C VAL A 17 -31.65 -10.51 6.82
N THR A 18 -30.76 -9.97 5.99
CA THR A 18 -30.26 -10.74 4.86
C THR A 18 -29.29 -11.75 5.44
N ASN A 19 -29.72 -13.02 5.50
CA ASN A 19 -28.79 -14.14 5.43
C ASN A 19 -28.08 -14.04 4.08
N SER A 20 -27.08 -13.18 4.00
CA SER A 20 -26.14 -13.16 2.90
C SER A 20 -25.28 -14.41 3.09
N ALA A 21 -25.61 -15.45 2.33
CA ALA A 21 -24.62 -16.47 2.01
C ALA A 21 -23.31 -15.76 1.62
N PRO A 22 -22.14 -16.27 2.03
CA PRO A 22 -20.87 -15.63 1.70
C PRO A 22 -20.81 -15.52 0.18
N THR A 23 -20.85 -14.29 -0.34
CA THR A 23 -20.75 -14.03 -1.77
C THR A 23 -19.43 -14.65 -2.22
N PRO A 24 -19.46 -15.72 -3.05
CA PRO A 24 -18.23 -16.32 -3.55
C PRO A 24 -17.57 -15.31 -4.48
N GLY A 25 -16.41 -14.80 -4.07
CA GLY A 25 -15.45 -14.10 -4.93
C GLY A 25 -15.97 -12.85 -5.61
N ALA A 26 -16.14 -11.75 -4.87
CA ALA A 26 -15.82 -10.46 -5.46
C ALA A 26 -14.29 -10.44 -5.63
N THR A 27 -13.80 -10.86 -6.80
CA THR A 27 -12.43 -10.56 -7.20
C THR A 27 -12.32 -9.04 -7.22
N VAL A 28 -11.79 -8.45 -6.15
CA VAL A 28 -11.29 -7.08 -6.18
C VAL A 28 -10.39 -7.01 -7.40
N ASP A 29 -10.59 -6.03 -8.28
CA ASP A 29 -9.69 -5.82 -9.41
C ASP A 29 -8.34 -5.40 -8.83
N THR A 30 -7.48 -6.39 -8.54
CA THR A 30 -6.19 -6.17 -7.90
C THR A 30 -5.17 -5.53 -8.83
N LYS A 31 -5.48 -5.41 -10.13
CA LYS A 31 -4.53 -4.93 -11.13
C LYS A 31 -4.31 -3.42 -11.00
N GLU A 32 -5.37 -2.63 -10.98
CA GLU A 32 -5.27 -1.16 -10.89
C GLU A 32 -4.56 -0.69 -9.61
N PRO A 33 -4.91 -1.17 -8.39
CA PRO A 33 -4.17 -0.79 -7.18
C PRO A 33 -2.69 -1.22 -7.23
N LEU A 34 -2.37 -2.35 -7.85
CA LEU A 34 -1.00 -2.83 -7.98
C LEU A 34 -0.19 -2.00 -9.00
N GLU A 35 -0.81 -1.54 -10.08
CA GLU A 35 -0.21 -0.59 -11.02
C GLU A 35 0.06 0.76 -10.33
N HIS A 36 -0.86 1.25 -9.50
CA HIS A 36 -0.64 2.45 -8.69
C HIS A 36 0.55 2.28 -7.72
N LEU A 37 0.61 1.15 -7.01
CA LEU A 37 1.74 0.85 -6.12
C LEU A 37 3.07 0.85 -6.88
N LEU A 38 3.11 0.20 -8.05
CA LEU A 38 4.28 0.16 -8.92
C LEU A 38 4.75 1.58 -9.31
N LEU A 39 3.81 2.44 -9.73
CA LEU A 39 4.12 3.81 -10.13
C LEU A 39 4.67 4.65 -8.98
N ASP A 40 4.09 4.53 -7.79
CA ASP A 40 4.57 5.25 -6.61
C ASP A 40 5.98 4.79 -6.18
N LEU A 41 6.26 3.49 -6.20
CA LEU A 41 7.59 2.95 -5.91
C LEU A 41 8.63 3.41 -6.96
N GLN A 42 8.28 3.39 -8.25
CA GLN A 42 9.14 3.89 -9.32
C GLN A 42 9.40 5.39 -9.19
N LYS A 43 8.41 6.17 -8.76
CA LYS A 43 8.57 7.60 -8.51
C LYS A 43 9.56 7.87 -7.38
N ILE A 44 9.54 7.09 -6.30
CA ILE A 44 10.54 7.19 -5.23
C ILE A 44 11.93 6.85 -5.77
N LEU A 45 12.07 5.72 -6.46
CA LEU A 45 13.35 5.28 -7.01
C LEU A 45 13.94 6.31 -7.98
N ASN A 46 13.12 6.85 -8.88
CA ASN A 46 13.50 7.93 -9.78
C ASN A 46 13.91 9.20 -9.03
N GLY A 47 13.23 9.54 -7.94
CA GLY A 47 13.61 10.65 -7.06
C GLY A 47 15.02 10.46 -6.49
N ILE A 48 15.34 9.25 -6.01
CA ILE A 48 16.64 8.90 -5.42
C ILE A 48 17.74 8.95 -6.49
N ASN A 49 17.52 8.32 -7.65
CA ASN A 49 18.52 8.24 -8.72
C ASN A 49 18.85 9.61 -9.32
N ASN A 50 17.89 10.55 -9.31
CA ASN A 50 18.08 11.90 -9.83
C ASN A 50 18.49 12.92 -8.75
N TYR A 51 18.78 12.47 -7.53
CA TYR A 51 19.07 13.37 -6.42
C TYR A 51 20.47 13.97 -6.52
N LYS A 52 20.54 15.29 -6.66
CA LYS A 52 21.77 16.01 -7.01
C LYS A 52 22.74 16.23 -5.83
N ASN A 53 22.34 15.94 -4.59
CA ASN A 53 23.17 16.17 -3.42
C ASN A 53 23.92 14.88 -3.02
N PRO A 54 25.21 14.74 -3.34
CA PRO A 54 25.95 13.49 -3.11
C PRO A 54 26.10 13.13 -1.63
N LYS A 55 26.23 14.13 -0.74
CA LYS A 55 26.38 13.90 0.71
C LYS A 55 25.09 13.35 1.32
N MET A 56 23.95 13.88 0.89
CA MET A 56 22.65 13.41 1.38
C MET A 56 22.26 12.09 0.72
N LEU A 57 22.54 11.89 -0.57
CA LEU A 57 22.40 10.61 -1.24
C LEU A 57 23.18 9.50 -0.52
N SER A 58 24.45 9.76 -0.20
CA SER A 58 25.28 8.82 0.57
C SER A 58 24.64 8.44 1.91
N ARG A 59 24.06 9.41 2.64
CA ARG A 59 23.33 9.13 3.89
C ARG A 59 22.09 8.27 3.68
N MET A 60 21.30 8.51 2.64
CA MET A 60 20.13 7.68 2.33
C MET A 60 20.54 6.23 2.03
N LEU A 61 21.62 6.04 1.26
CA LEU A 61 22.14 4.72 0.89
C LEU A 61 22.72 3.93 2.08
N THR A 62 23.14 4.61 3.15
CA THR A 62 23.58 3.93 4.38
C THR A 62 22.43 3.35 5.20
N PHE A 63 21.21 3.81 4.98
CA PHE A 63 20.06 3.27 5.68
C PHE A 63 19.79 1.83 5.23
N LYS A 64 19.41 1.00 6.19
CA LYS A 64 19.26 -0.44 6.04
C LYS A 64 17.80 -0.82 6.20
N PHE A 65 17.30 -1.56 5.24
CA PHE A 65 15.93 -2.09 5.20
C PHE A 65 15.96 -3.60 5.35
N TYR A 66 14.98 -4.15 6.05
CA TYR A 66 14.76 -5.59 6.03
C TYR A 66 13.93 -5.97 4.80
N THR A 67 14.34 -7.04 4.13
CA THR A 67 13.64 -7.56 2.95
C THR A 67 13.16 -8.98 3.24
N PRO A 68 11.93 -9.35 2.84
CA PRO A 68 11.46 -10.70 3.05
C PRO A 68 12.30 -11.69 2.23
N ARG A 69 12.54 -12.87 2.79
CA ARG A 69 13.21 -13.99 2.11
C ARG A 69 12.45 -14.44 0.86
N LYS A 70 11.13 -14.23 0.86
CA LYS A 70 10.25 -14.53 -0.26
C LYS A 70 9.10 -13.52 -0.31
N ALA A 71 8.85 -12.94 -1.49
CA ALA A 71 7.68 -12.13 -1.79
C ALA A 71 7.08 -12.58 -3.13
N THR A 72 6.01 -13.38 -3.07
CA THR A 72 5.36 -13.96 -4.27
C THR A 72 3.84 -13.92 -4.24
N GLU A 73 3.26 -13.40 -3.16
CA GLU A 73 1.81 -13.36 -2.91
C GLU A 73 1.49 -12.01 -2.26
N LEU A 74 0.28 -11.49 -2.46
CA LEU A 74 -0.13 -10.17 -1.94
C LEU A 74 -0.01 -10.06 -0.42
N LYS A 75 -0.21 -11.15 0.33
CA LYS A 75 -0.04 -11.17 1.79
C LYS A 75 1.37 -10.77 2.26
N HIS A 76 2.39 -10.94 1.40
CA HIS A 76 3.77 -10.53 1.71
C HIS A 76 3.94 -9.02 1.71
N LEU A 77 2.99 -8.24 1.17
CA LEU A 77 3.00 -6.78 1.28
C LEU A 77 2.96 -6.28 2.73
N GLN A 78 2.62 -7.14 3.69
CA GLN A 78 2.87 -6.90 5.11
C GLN A 78 4.31 -6.41 5.38
N CYS A 79 5.29 -7.00 4.71
CA CYS A 79 6.69 -6.66 4.93
C CYS A 79 7.08 -5.33 4.31
N LEU A 80 6.34 -4.88 3.29
CA LEU A 80 6.46 -3.52 2.78
C LEU A 80 5.86 -2.55 3.80
N GLU A 81 4.65 -2.83 4.30
CA GLU A 81 3.94 -2.01 5.30
C GLU A 81 4.82 -1.70 6.52
N GLU A 82 5.45 -2.72 7.09
CA GLU A 82 6.32 -2.60 8.27
C GLU A 82 7.55 -1.69 8.02
N GLU A 83 8.03 -1.65 6.77
CA GLU A 83 9.18 -0.86 6.33
C GLU A 83 8.81 0.54 5.79
N LEU A 84 7.52 0.88 5.65
CA LEU A 84 7.08 2.20 5.16
C LEU A 84 7.50 3.34 6.10
N LYS A 85 7.47 3.12 7.41
CA LYS A 85 7.88 4.15 8.39
C LYS A 85 9.39 4.41 8.37
N PRO A 86 10.26 3.39 8.32
CA PRO A 86 11.68 3.58 7.98
C PRO A 86 11.88 4.32 6.66
N LEU A 87 11.15 3.97 5.61
CA LEU A 87 11.25 4.62 4.30
C LEU A 87 10.90 6.11 4.37
N GLU A 88 9.78 6.46 5.02
CA GLU A 88 9.35 7.85 5.23
C GLU A 88 10.44 8.68 5.91
N LYS A 89 11.06 8.14 6.97
CA LYS A 89 12.15 8.82 7.68
C LYS A 89 13.32 9.13 6.76
N VAL A 90 13.74 8.18 5.92
CA VAL A 90 14.86 8.37 4.99
C VAL A 90 14.52 9.44 3.94
N LEU A 91 13.32 9.39 3.37
CA LEU A 91 12.87 10.36 2.37
C LEU A 91 12.71 11.77 2.96
N ASN A 92 12.25 11.89 4.20
CA ASN A 92 12.14 13.17 4.91
C ASN A 92 13.51 13.82 5.18
N LEU A 93 14.57 13.03 5.41
CA LEU A 93 15.93 13.56 5.50
C LEU A 93 16.37 14.25 4.20
N ALA A 94 15.96 13.70 3.05
CA ALA A 94 16.28 14.23 1.73
C ALA A 94 15.45 15.47 1.36
N GLN A 95 14.20 15.53 1.82
CA GLN A 95 13.24 16.61 1.52
C GLN A 95 13.73 17.99 1.96
N SER A 96 14.51 18.07 3.04
CA SER A 96 15.07 19.32 3.55
C SER A 96 16.02 20.06 2.57
N LYS A 97 16.51 19.40 1.49
CA LYS A 97 17.54 19.97 0.58
C LYS A 97 17.36 19.61 -0.90
N ASN A 98 16.20 19.93 -1.51
CA ASN A 98 15.91 19.77 -2.96
C ASN A 98 15.57 18.35 -3.43
N PHE A 99 15.03 17.48 -2.57
CA PHE A 99 14.43 16.25 -3.07
C PHE A 99 13.08 16.58 -3.69
N HIS A 100 12.90 16.27 -4.98
CA HIS A 100 11.74 16.72 -5.78
C HIS A 100 10.40 16.07 -5.40
N LEU A 101 10.37 15.19 -4.39
CA LEU A 101 9.11 14.71 -3.82
C LEU A 101 8.53 15.82 -2.92
N LYS A 102 7.72 16.69 -3.54
CA LYS A 102 7.08 17.83 -2.87
C LYS A 102 6.30 17.44 -1.61
N ASP A 103 5.80 16.21 -1.54
CA ASP A 103 5.08 15.69 -0.38
C ASP A 103 5.38 14.20 -0.13
N THR A 104 6.48 13.94 0.58
CA THR A 104 6.88 12.58 0.99
C THR A 104 5.82 11.92 1.85
N ARG A 105 5.20 12.66 2.78
CA ARG A 105 4.20 12.13 3.71
C ARG A 105 2.98 11.65 2.93
N GLN A 106 2.47 12.46 2.00
CA GLN A 106 1.32 12.06 1.18
C GLN A 106 1.64 10.84 0.32
N LEU A 107 2.84 10.79 -0.27
CA LEU A 107 3.26 9.64 -1.08
C LEU A 107 3.31 8.34 -0.25
N ILE A 108 3.93 8.38 0.93
CA ILE A 108 3.96 7.21 1.83
C ILE A 108 2.57 6.84 2.31
N SER A 109 1.70 7.82 2.60
CA SER A 109 0.31 7.56 2.98
C SER A 109 -0.48 6.87 1.86
N ASN A 110 -0.30 7.28 0.61
CA ASN A 110 -0.95 6.65 -0.54
C ASN A 110 -0.48 5.20 -0.69
N ILE A 111 0.84 4.97 -0.64
CA ILE A 111 1.42 3.62 -0.67
C ILE A 111 0.83 2.76 0.46
N ASN A 112 0.73 3.29 1.68
CA ASN A 112 0.19 2.56 2.81
C ASN A 112 -1.27 2.14 2.59
N VAL A 113 -2.11 3.04 2.08
CA VAL A 113 -3.52 2.73 1.77
C VAL A 113 -3.61 1.62 0.73
N THR A 114 -2.83 1.73 -0.36
CA THR A 114 -2.81 0.72 -1.43
C THR A 114 -2.28 -0.62 -0.95
N VAL A 115 -1.24 -0.63 -0.11
CA VAL A 115 -0.71 -1.86 0.51
C VAL A 115 -1.74 -2.55 1.39
N LEU A 116 -2.46 -1.79 2.21
CA LEU A 116 -3.52 -2.32 3.09
C LEU A 116 -4.68 -2.91 2.28
N GLU A 117 -5.06 -2.26 1.18
CA GLU A 117 -6.09 -2.77 0.26
C GLU A 117 -5.67 -4.08 -0.41
N LEU A 118 -4.45 -4.13 -0.96
CA LEU A 118 -3.93 -5.30 -1.69
C LEU A 118 -3.66 -6.51 -0.78
N LYS A 119 -3.15 -6.28 0.43
CA LYS A 119 -2.81 -7.34 1.40
C LYS A 119 -4.06 -8.06 1.92
N GLY A 120 -5.18 -7.34 2.02
CA GLY A 120 -6.39 -7.83 2.65
C GLY A 120 -6.29 -7.93 4.18
N SER A 121 -7.25 -8.64 4.79
CA SER A 121 -7.36 -8.76 6.25
C SER A 121 -6.39 -9.77 6.88
N GLU A 122 -5.68 -10.56 6.07
CA GLU A 122 -4.72 -11.53 6.57
C GLU A 122 -3.44 -10.81 7.03
N THR A 123 -3.04 -11.07 8.27
CA THR A 123 -1.74 -10.68 8.82
C THR A 123 -0.80 -11.88 8.72
N SER A 124 0.24 -11.74 7.89
CA SER A 124 1.32 -12.73 7.80
C SER A 124 2.50 -12.28 8.66
N VAL A 125 3.32 -13.21 9.15
CA VAL A 125 4.59 -12.85 9.81
C VAL A 125 5.65 -12.69 8.73
N CYS A 126 6.42 -11.60 8.78
CA CYS A 126 7.52 -11.37 7.85
C CYS A 126 8.74 -12.23 8.17
N GLU A 127 9.03 -13.17 7.27
CA GLU A 127 10.28 -13.92 7.28
C GLU A 127 11.35 -13.14 6.52
N TYR A 128 12.21 -12.43 7.24
CA TYR A 128 13.26 -11.60 6.66
C TYR A 128 14.51 -12.38 6.24
N GLU A 129 15.25 -11.84 5.27
CA GLU A 129 16.62 -12.27 4.99
C GLU A 129 17.57 -11.91 6.14
N ASP A 130 18.63 -12.70 6.32
CA ASP A 130 19.69 -12.42 7.31
C ASP A 130 20.49 -11.15 6.99
N ARG A 131 20.45 -10.72 5.72
CA ARG A 131 21.13 -9.51 5.25
C ARG A 131 20.15 -8.35 5.11
N VAL A 132 20.66 -7.14 5.33
CA VAL A 132 19.91 -5.90 5.13
C VAL A 132 20.17 -5.29 3.75
N ALA A 133 19.14 -4.72 3.15
CA ALA A 133 19.18 -4.07 1.84
C ALA A 133 19.41 -2.55 1.95
N THR A 134 20.04 -1.97 0.93
CA THR A 134 20.00 -0.52 0.69
C THR A 134 18.61 -0.09 0.21
N ILE A 135 18.31 1.22 0.27
CA ILE A 135 17.03 1.75 -0.23
C ILE A 135 16.77 1.41 -1.72
N VAL A 136 17.83 1.35 -2.54
CA VAL A 136 17.71 1.02 -3.97
C VAL A 136 17.36 -0.45 -4.17
N GLU A 137 18.06 -1.35 -3.46
CA GLU A 137 17.77 -2.79 -3.50
C GLU A 137 16.36 -3.09 -2.98
N PHE A 138 15.98 -2.46 -1.88
CA PHE A 138 14.64 -2.56 -1.29
C PHE A 138 13.54 -2.15 -2.28
N LEU A 139 13.66 -0.97 -2.89
CA LEU A 139 12.67 -0.48 -3.87
C LEU A 139 12.61 -1.37 -5.12
N ASN A 140 13.77 -1.78 -5.65
CA ASN A 140 13.81 -2.66 -6.82
C ASN A 140 13.13 -4.01 -6.57
N MET A 141 13.35 -4.61 -5.40
CA MET A 141 12.68 -5.87 -5.03
C MET A 141 11.15 -5.72 -5.03
N TRP A 142 10.60 -4.67 -4.43
CA TRP A 142 9.14 -4.43 -4.43
C TRP A 142 8.58 -4.05 -5.81
N ILE A 143 9.36 -3.34 -6.63
CA ILE A 143 9.02 -3.08 -8.03
C ILE A 143 8.94 -4.39 -8.82
N THR A 144 9.94 -5.27 -8.67
CA THR A 144 9.94 -6.59 -9.32
C THR A 144 8.79 -7.45 -8.82
N PHE A 145 8.46 -7.40 -7.53
CA PHE A 145 7.28 -8.06 -6.98
C PHE A 145 6.00 -7.60 -7.70
N CYS A 146 5.77 -6.29 -7.79
CA CYS A 146 4.57 -5.76 -8.45
C CYS A 146 4.50 -6.18 -9.92
N GLN A 147 5.62 -6.05 -10.65
CA GLN A 147 5.72 -6.47 -12.06
C GLN A 147 5.41 -7.96 -12.24
N SER A 148 5.93 -8.82 -11.35
CA SER A 148 5.69 -10.26 -11.39
C SER A 148 4.21 -10.58 -11.21
N ILE A 149 3.54 -9.98 -10.22
CA ILE A 149 2.12 -10.22 -9.97
C ILE A 149 1.27 -9.68 -11.13
N ILE A 150 1.53 -8.47 -11.62
CA ILE A 150 0.83 -7.90 -12.80
C ILE A 150 0.97 -8.84 -14.00
N SER A 151 2.17 -9.37 -14.26
CA SER A 151 2.41 -10.29 -15.38
C SER A 151 1.60 -11.59 -15.26
N THR A 152 1.33 -12.06 -14.04
CA THR A 152 0.47 -13.24 -13.81
C THR A 152 -1.02 -12.97 -13.93
N LEU A 153 -1.44 -11.71 -13.80
CA LEU A 153 -2.83 -11.26 -13.96
C LEU A 153 -3.17 -10.88 -15.42
N SER A 154 -2.18 -10.94 -16.32
CA SER A 154 -2.28 -10.51 -17.72
C SER A 154 -2.62 -11.67 -18.66
#